data_AF-A0A7X9EGQ2-F1
#
_entry.id   AF-A0A7X9EGQ2-F1
#
_cell.length_a   1.000
_cell.length_b   1.000
_cell.length_c   1.000
_cell.angle_alpha   90.00
_cell.angle_beta   90.00
_cell.angle_gamma   90.00
#
_symmetry.space_group_name_H-M   'P 1'
#
loop_
_entity.id
_entity.type
_entity.pdbx_description
1 polymer ?
#
loop_
_entity_poly.entity_id
_entity_poly.type
_entity_poly.pdbx_seq_one_letter_code
_entity_poly.pdbx_strand_id
1 'polypeptide(L)'
;MKRGVFKIALLMAFLVWLIVGLAAVWGRGGIHEIMKAKEKEQKLKNELIELKKENIQLEKEIKTLKTSPESYEIYAREKLFMKKPNEIVIYLPQNEQKNGRK
;
A
#
# COMPACT_ATOMS: atom_id res chain seq x y z
N MET A 1 19.41 -64.84 10.74
CA MET A 1 20.10 -63.54 10.86
C MET A 1 19.75 -62.52 9.77
N LYS A 2 19.68 -62.85 8.48
CA LYS A 2 19.53 -61.86 7.39
C LYS A 2 18.22 -61.04 7.38
N ARG A 3 17.11 -61.59 7.90
CA ARG A 3 15.80 -60.91 7.92
C ARG A 3 15.73 -59.70 8.85
N GLY A 4 16.48 -59.68 9.94
CA GLY A 4 16.54 -58.54 10.87
C GLY A 4 17.30 -57.35 10.28
N VAL A 5 18.44 -57.64 9.64
CA VAL A 5 19.26 -56.64 8.94
C VAL A 5 18.46 -55.99 7.80
N PHE A 6 17.67 -56.77 7.06
CA PHE A 6 16.81 -56.24 5.99
C PHE A 6 15.73 -55.29 6.53
N LYS A 7 15.08 -55.63 7.66
CA LYS A 7 14.09 -54.75 8.30
C LYS A 7 14.71 -53.43 8.76
N ILE A 8 15.91 -53.48 9.34
CA ILE A 8 16.64 -52.29 9.80
C ILE A 8 17.04 -51.40 8.62
N ALA A 9 17.52 -51.99 7.53
CA ALA A 9 17.86 -51.24 6.31
C ALA A 9 16.63 -50.56 5.71
N LEU A 10 15.47 -51.24 5.71
CA LEU A 10 14.21 -50.70 5.19
C LEU A 10 13.70 -49.53 6.05
N LEU A 11 13.86 -49.63 7.37
CA LEU A 11 13.48 -48.58 8.32
C LEU A 11 14.41 -47.36 8.21
N MET A 12 15.70 -47.56 7.98
CA MET A 12 16.64 -46.46 7.67
C MET A 12 16.30 -45.79 6.33
N ALA A 13 16.03 -46.56 5.29
CA ALA A 13 15.65 -46.00 3.98
C ALA A 13 14.37 -45.17 4.08
N PHE A 14 13.38 -45.63 4.84
CA PHE A 14 12.16 -44.88 5.13
C PHE A 14 12.45 -43.59 5.89
N LEU A 15 13.32 -43.62 6.91
CA LEU A 15 13.70 -42.45 7.68
C LEU A 15 14.39 -41.38 6.81
N VAL A 16 15.33 -41.80 5.94
CA VAL A 16 16.00 -40.90 5.01
C VAL A 16 14.98 -40.29 4.03
N TRP A 17 14.07 -41.10 3.48
CA TRP A 17 13.03 -40.60 2.58
C TRP A 17 12.14 -39.55 3.25
N LEU A 18 11.78 -39.76 4.52
CA LEU A 18 10.97 -38.84 5.30
C LEU A 18 11.70 -37.51 5.55
N ILE A 19 13.00 -37.57 5.89
CA ILE A 19 13.84 -36.37 6.06
C ILE A 19 13.96 -35.58 4.76
N VAL A 20 14.19 -36.25 3.63
CA VAL A 20 14.28 -35.62 2.31
C VAL A 20 12.93 -34.99 1.91
N GLY A 21 11.81 -35.67 2.15
CA GLY A 21 10.48 -35.15 1.88
C GLY A 21 10.16 -33.88 2.70
N LEU A 22 10.47 -33.91 4.01
CA LEU A 22 10.30 -32.74 4.87
C LEU A 22 11.20 -31.58 4.46
N ALA A 23 12.46 -31.86 4.11
CA ALA A 23 13.39 -30.86 3.60
C ALA A 23 12.99 -30.30 2.23
N ALA A 24 12.27 -31.04 1.39
CA ALA A 24 11.73 -30.51 0.14
C ALA A 24 10.55 -29.54 0.36
N VAL A 25 9.74 -29.79 1.40
CA VAL A 25 8.59 -28.95 1.74
C VAL A 25 9.02 -27.70 2.53
N TRP A 26 9.95 -27.87 3.48
CA TRP A 26 10.41 -26.81 4.42
C TRP A 26 11.84 -26.30 4.19
N GLY A 27 12.57 -26.82 3.20
CA GLY A 27 13.91 -26.37 2.88
C GLY A 27 13.94 -25.00 2.19
N ARG A 28 15.15 -24.44 2.10
CA ARG A 28 15.43 -23.17 1.40
C ARG A 28 14.96 -23.29 -0.06
N GLY A 29 14.02 -22.44 -0.48
CA GLY A 29 13.37 -22.50 -1.80
C GLY A 29 12.13 -23.41 -1.87
N GLY A 30 11.65 -23.91 -0.74
CA GLY A 30 10.46 -24.76 -0.67
C GLY A 30 9.16 -24.04 -1.06
N ILE A 31 8.10 -24.83 -1.25
CA ILE A 31 6.79 -24.38 -1.75
C ILE A 31 6.23 -23.22 -0.90
N HIS A 32 6.49 -23.22 0.41
CA HIS A 32 6.06 -22.18 1.32
C HIS A 32 6.71 -20.82 1.06
N GLU A 33 8.01 -20.79 0.74
CA GLU A 33 8.72 -19.55 0.42
C GLU A 33 8.25 -19.00 -0.92
N ILE A 34 8.03 -19.86 -1.91
CA ILE A 34 7.50 -19.47 -3.23
C ILE A 34 6.09 -18.90 -3.09
N MET A 35 5.25 -19.49 -2.25
CA MET A 35 3.87 -19.03 -2.05
C MET A 35 3.84 -17.67 -1.36
N LYS A 36 4.66 -17.47 -0.31
CA LYS A 36 4.83 -16.16 0.34
C LYS A 36 5.45 -15.12 -0.59
N ALA A 37 6.40 -15.51 -1.43
CA ALA A 37 7.01 -14.61 -2.40
C ALA A 37 5.99 -14.14 -3.45
N LYS A 38 5.15 -15.05 -3.97
CA LYS A 38 4.05 -14.72 -4.89
C LYS A 38 3.03 -13.79 -4.25
N GLU A 39 2.63 -14.05 -3.01
CA GLU A 39 1.69 -13.18 -2.29
C GLU A 39 2.26 -11.77 -2.11
N LYS A 40 3.54 -11.66 -1.71
CA LYS A 40 4.25 -10.37 -1.62
C LYS A 40 4.34 -9.67 -2.97
N GLU A 41 4.68 -10.39 -4.03
CA GLU A 41 4.76 -9.84 -5.39
C GLU A 41 3.41 -9.26 -5.83
N GLN A 42 2.32 -9.99 -5.57
CA GLN A 42 0.99 -9.56 -5.93
C GLN A 42 0.53 -8.35 -5.11
N LYS A 43 0.83 -8.32 -3.80
CA LYS A 43 0.58 -7.15 -2.96
C LYS A 43 1.33 -5.91 -3.46
N LEU A 44 2.62 -6.06 -3.77
CA LEU A 44 3.45 -4.95 -4.24
C LEU A 44 3.00 -4.42 -5.61
N LYS A 45 2.55 -5.32 -6.51
CA LYS A 45 1.93 -4.91 -7.78
C LYS A 45 0.67 -4.10 -7.57
N ASN A 46 -0.19 -4.50 -6.63
CA ASN A 46 -1.42 -3.77 -6.33
C ASN A 46 -1.10 -2.38 -5.74
N GLU A 47 -0.20 -2.30 -4.75
CA GLU A 47 0.26 -1.00 -4.20
C GLU A 47 0.84 -0.09 -5.29
N LEU A 48 1.60 -0.64 -6.24
CA LEU A 48 2.18 0.12 -7.33
C LEU A 48 1.10 0.66 -8.30
N ILE A 49 0.04 -0.10 -8.55
CA ILE A 49 -1.10 0.36 -9.36
C ILE A 49 -1.85 1.49 -8.65
N GLU A 50 -2.09 1.35 -7.34
CA GLU A 50 -2.75 2.38 -6.53
C GLU A 50 -1.92 3.67 -6.49
N LEU A 51 -0.62 3.58 -6.20
CA LEU A 51 0.28 4.73 -6.20
C LEU A 51 0.34 5.43 -7.56
N LYS A 52 0.36 4.67 -8.66
CA LYS A 52 0.34 5.26 -10.01
C LYS A 52 -0.96 6.03 -10.26
N LYS A 53 -2.09 5.47 -9.83
CA LYS A 53 -3.39 6.13 -9.97
C LYS A 53 -3.45 7.41 -9.15
N GLU A 54 -2.96 7.38 -7.91
CA GLU A 54 -2.87 8.56 -7.04
C GLU A 54 -1.95 9.63 -7.64
N ASN A 55 -0.79 9.24 -8.14
CA ASN A 55 0.14 10.17 -8.78
C ASN A 55 -0.49 10.87 -10.01
N ILE A 56 -1.19 10.13 -10.87
CA ILE A 56 -1.92 10.72 -12.02
C ILE A 56 -2.99 11.71 -11.55
N GLN A 57 -3.69 11.41 -10.45
CA GLN A 57 -4.70 12.33 -9.90
C GLN A 57 -4.05 13.61 -9.36
N LEU A 58 -2.98 13.48 -8.59
CA LEU A 58 -2.23 14.60 -8.04
C LEU A 58 -1.61 15.46 -9.14
N GLU A 59 -1.05 14.86 -10.19
CA GLU A 59 -0.53 15.60 -11.34
C GLU A 59 -1.64 16.38 -12.05
N LYS A 60 -2.84 15.80 -12.19
CA LYS A 60 -3.99 16.49 -12.76
C LYS A 60 -4.45 17.64 -11.87
N GLU A 61 -4.46 17.46 -10.55
CA GLU A 61 -4.78 18.51 -9.59
C GLU A 61 -3.76 19.65 -9.65
N ILE A 62 -2.46 19.34 -9.62
CA ILE A 62 -1.36 20.30 -9.78
C ILE A 62 -1.50 21.05 -11.10
N LYS A 63 -1.78 20.35 -12.20
CA LYS A 63 -1.97 20.99 -13.51
C LYS A 63 -3.17 21.95 -13.44
N THR A 64 -4.31 21.51 -12.92
CA THR A 64 -5.50 22.35 -12.77
C THR A 64 -5.22 23.60 -11.93
N LEU A 65 -4.54 23.43 -10.79
CA LEU A 65 -4.12 24.52 -9.91
C LEU A 65 -3.14 25.47 -10.59
N LYS A 66 -2.24 24.97 -11.45
CA LYS A 66 -1.24 25.78 -12.17
C LYS A 66 -1.79 26.47 -13.43
N THR A 67 -2.87 25.96 -14.04
CA THR A 67 -3.32 26.46 -15.35
C THR A 67 -4.07 27.80 -15.26
N SER A 68 -4.53 28.23 -14.08
CA SER A 68 -5.04 29.58 -13.88
C SER A 68 -4.54 30.20 -12.57
N PRO A 69 -4.01 31.45 -12.59
CA PRO A 69 -3.61 32.16 -11.37
C PRO A 69 -4.75 32.31 -10.35
N GLU A 70 -5.99 32.41 -10.83
CA GLU A 70 -7.19 32.52 -10.00
C GLU A 70 -7.50 31.22 -9.23
N SER A 71 -7.32 30.06 -9.86
CA SER A 71 -7.53 28.75 -9.20
C SER A 71 -6.53 28.51 -8.07
N TYR A 72 -5.28 28.94 -8.24
CA TYR A 72 -4.26 28.87 -7.19
C TYR A 72 -4.59 29.81 -6.02
N GLU A 73 -5.06 31.03 -6.31
CA GLU A 73 -5.43 32.01 -5.28
C GLU A 73 -6.64 31.54 -4.45
N ILE A 74 -7.67 30.94 -5.07
CA ILE A 74 -8.82 30.36 -4.36
C ILE A 74 -8.37 29.22 -3.44
N TYR A 75 -7.55 28.29 -3.94
CA TYR A 75 -7.06 27.17 -3.12
C TYR A 75 -6.22 27.66 -1.93
N ALA A 76 -5.33 28.62 -2.14
CA ALA A 76 -4.50 29.20 -1.08
C ALA A 76 -5.36 29.90 -0.01
N ARG A 77 -6.42 30.60 -0.41
CA ARG A 77 -7.33 31.30 0.50
C ARG A 77 -8.24 30.35 1.29
N GLU A 78 -8.84 29.36 0.62
CA GLU A 78 -9.85 28.49 1.23
C GLU A 78 -9.25 27.30 2.00
N LYS A 79 -8.18 26.69 1.48
CA LYS A 79 -7.60 25.47 2.07
C LYS A 79 -6.42 25.77 2.99
N LEU A 80 -5.63 26.78 2.65
CA LEU A 80 -4.40 27.12 3.38
C LEU A 80 -4.54 28.39 4.23
N PHE A 81 -5.70 29.05 4.19
CA PHE A 81 -5.96 30.32 4.89
C PHE A 81 -4.88 31.38 4.63
N MET A 82 -4.22 31.32 3.47
CA MET A 82 -3.17 32.25 3.08
C MET A 82 -3.79 33.58 2.62
N LYS A 83 -3.12 34.68 2.98
CA LYS A 83 -3.47 36.04 2.58
C LYS A 83 -2.25 36.79 2.08
N LYS A 84 -2.43 37.80 1.23
CA LYS A 84 -1.33 38.63 0.77
C LYS A 84 -0.84 39.54 1.92
N PRO A 85 0.46 39.94 1.93
CA PRO A 85 0.92 40.99 2.84
C PRO A 85 0.04 42.23 2.65
N ASN A 86 -0.46 42.81 3.74
CA ASN A 86 -1.40 43.96 3.79
C ASN A 86 -2.88 43.66 3.50
N GLU A 87 -3.30 42.39 3.54
CA GLU A 87 -4.72 42.03 3.41
C GLU A 87 -5.40 41.80 4.77
N ILE A 88 -6.64 42.28 4.92
CA ILE A 88 -7.49 42.08 6.11
C ILE A 88 -8.53 41.02 5.78
N VAL A 89 -8.51 39.89 6.50
CA VAL A 89 -9.47 38.78 6.34
C VAL A 89 -10.52 38.87 7.44
N ILE A 90 -11.79 38.93 7.08
CA ILE A 90 -12.92 39.00 8.02
C ILE A 90 -13.69 37.68 7.97
N TYR A 91 -13.75 36.95 9.08
CA TYR A 91 -14.59 35.76 9.22
C TYR A 91 -15.91 36.16 9.87
N LEU A 92 -17.01 36.00 9.13
CA LEU A 92 -18.35 36.27 9.65
C LEU A 92 -18.87 35.01 10.34
N PRO A 93 -19.32 35.08 11.61
CA PRO A 93 -20.00 33.96 12.25
C PRO A 93 -21.29 33.63 11.49
N GLN A 94 -21.57 32.33 11.32
CA GLN A 94 -22.63 31.79 10.46
C GLN A 94 -24.07 32.20 10.88
N ASN A 95 -24.19 32.97 11.96
CA ASN A 95 -25.42 33.20 12.70
C ASN A 95 -26.05 34.57 12.38
N GLU A 96 -25.40 35.43 11.59
CA GLU A 96 -25.82 36.82 11.44
C GLU A 96 -26.46 37.18 10.09
N GLN A 97 -26.67 36.21 9.18
CA GLN A 97 -27.33 36.49 7.90
C GLN A 97 -28.87 36.47 7.93
N LYS A 98 -29.51 36.33 9.10
CA LYS A 98 -30.98 36.29 9.20
C LYS A 98 -31.67 37.51 9.81
N ASN A 99 -30.95 38.55 10.23
CA ASN A 99 -31.57 39.67 10.95
C ASN A 99 -31.18 41.06 10.44
N GLY A 100 -31.37 41.29 9.13
CA GLY A 100 -31.08 42.60 8.50
C GLY A 100 -32.14 43.08 7.50
N ARG A 101 -33.34 42.49 7.48
CA ARG A 101 -34.50 43.02 6.76
C ARG A 101 -35.73 42.96 7.65
N LYS A 102 -35.92 44.00 8.46
CA LYS A 102 -37.19 44.72 8.68
C LYS A 102 -36.93 45.96 9.50
#